data_AF-A0A842UQM6-F1
#
_entry.id   AF-A0A842UQM6-F1
#
_cell.length_a   1.000
_cell.length_b   1.000
_cell.length_c   1.000
_cell.angle_alpha   90.00
_cell.angle_beta   90.00
_cell.angle_gamma   90.00
#
_symmetry.space_group_name_H-M   'P 1'
#
loop_
_entity.id
_entity.type
_entity.pdbx_description
1 polymer ?
#
loop_
_entity_poly.entity_id
_entity_poly.type
_entity_poly.pdbx_seq_one_letter_code
_entity_poly.pdbx_strand_id
1 'polypeptide(L)'
;MEKIKKYFRKNKLFVVLLAVVFLVHLVFLPGFHEIWWDSGVYLGMGKYLFSGGSAGLWEHIRPPLLPVFLGLIWLAGLPVQLAGMFLEILFSLGAVFLFYGVTKHYFRERVA
;
A
#
# COMPACT_ATOMS: atom_id res chain seq x y z
N MET A 1 -13.11 -21.59 -2.41
CA MET A 1 -12.88 -20.85 -3.68
C MET A 1 -14.15 -20.49 -4.44
N GLU A 2 -15.15 -21.38 -4.55
CA GLU A 2 -16.38 -21.08 -5.31
C GLU A 2 -17.20 -19.90 -4.78
N LYS A 3 -17.33 -19.76 -3.45
CA LYS A 3 -18.04 -18.62 -2.83
C LYS A 3 -17.43 -17.27 -3.23
N ILE A 4 -16.10 -17.21 -3.28
CA ILE A 4 -15.36 -16.01 -3.72
C ILE A 4 -15.65 -15.74 -5.20
N LYS A 5 -15.49 -16.74 -6.06
CA LYS A 5 -15.79 -16.59 -7.50
C LYS A 5 -17.23 -16.13 -7.75
N LYS A 6 -18.20 -16.65 -6.99
CA LYS A 6 -19.61 -16.24 -7.05
C LYS A 6 -19.81 -14.79 -6.61
N TYR A 7 -19.11 -14.35 -5.56
CA TYR A 7 -19.15 -12.97 -5.09
C TYR A 7 -18.64 -11.99 -6.16
N PHE A 8 -17.45 -12.23 -6.72
CA PHE A 8 -16.89 -11.37 -7.77
C PHE A 8 -17.75 -11.37 -9.05
N ARG A 9 -18.36 -12.51 -9.41
CA ARG A 9 -19.29 -12.59 -10.54
C ARG A 9 -20.57 -11.78 -10.35
N LYS A 10 -21.08 -11.67 -9.12
CA LYS A 10 -22.27 -10.88 -8.79
C LYS A 10 -21.97 -9.38 -8.84
N ASN A 11 -20.80 -8.96 -8.35
CA ASN A 11 -20.44 -7.55 -8.18
C ASN A 11 -19.53 -7.03 -9.30
N LYS A 12 -19.90 -7.23 -10.58
CA LYS A 12 -19.02 -6.92 -11.73
C LYS A 12 -18.51 -5.48 -11.74
N LEU A 13 -19.36 -4.52 -11.42
CA LEU A 13 -18.97 -3.10 -11.38
C LEU A 13 -17.88 -2.83 -10.33
N PHE A 14 -17.99 -3.44 -9.16
CA PHE A 14 -16.96 -3.36 -8.12
C PHE A 14 -15.63 -3.99 -8.57
N VAL A 15 -15.67 -5.11 -9.29
CA VAL A 15 -14.45 -5.71 -9.88
C VAL A 15 -13.81 -4.78 -10.90
N VAL A 16 -14.63 -4.15 -11.76
CA VAL A 16 -14.16 -3.15 -12.72
C VAL A 16 -13.54 -1.97 -12.00
N LEU A 17 -14.15 -1.48 -10.91
CA LEU A 17 -13.59 -0.40 -10.10
C LEU A 17 -12.22 -0.77 -9.52
N LEU A 18 -12.08 -1.94 -8.90
CA LEU A 18 -10.78 -2.43 -8.40
C LEU A 18 -9.75 -2.53 -9.52
N ALA A 19 -10.15 -3.03 -10.69
CA ALA A 19 -9.27 -3.11 -11.85
C ALA A 19 -8.84 -1.71 -12.33
N VAL A 20 -9.76 -0.75 -12.40
CA VAL A 20 -9.45 0.64 -12.76
C VAL A 20 -8.48 1.26 -11.77
N VAL A 21 -8.72 1.13 -10.46
CA VAL A 21 -7.81 1.63 -9.42
C VAL A 21 -6.42 1.02 -9.58
N PHE A 22 -6.34 -0.30 -9.78
CA PHE A 22 -5.06 -0.99 -10.00
C PHE A 22 -4.36 -0.49 -11.28
N LEU A 23 -5.08 -0.40 -12.41
CA LEU A 23 -4.53 0.07 -13.67
C LEU A 23 -4.04 1.51 -13.60
N VAL A 24 -4.77 2.40 -12.91
CA VAL A 24 -4.34 3.78 -12.67
C VAL A 24 -2.99 3.78 -11.95
N HIS A 25 -2.83 3.01 -10.87
CA HIS A 25 -1.54 2.95 -10.18
C HIS A 25 -0.44 2.35 -11.07
N LEU A 26 -0.75 1.35 -11.90
CA LEU A 26 0.23 0.78 -12.82
C LEU A 26 0.71 1.79 -13.89
N VAL A 27 -0.16 2.68 -14.36
CA VAL A 27 0.21 3.73 -15.32
C VAL A 27 1.22 4.71 -14.70
N PHE A 28 1.10 5.00 -13.40
CA PHE A 28 2.02 5.88 -12.68
C PHE A 28 3.21 5.14 -12.06
N LEU A 29 3.29 3.82 -12.18
CA LEU A 29 4.39 3.02 -11.65
C LEU A 29 5.74 3.32 -12.33
N PRO A 30 5.85 3.37 -13.68
CA PRO A 30 7.09 3.67 -14.36
C PRO A 30 7.35 5.19 -14.33
N GLY A 31 8.28 5.62 -13.48
CA GLY A 31 8.70 7.01 -13.37
C GLY A 31 9.80 7.19 -12.34
N PHE A 32 10.55 8.28 -12.45
CA PHE A 32 11.40 8.72 -11.35
C PHE A 32 10.48 9.23 -10.23
N HIS A 33 10.38 8.46 -9.16
CA HIS A 33 9.63 8.86 -7.97
C HIS A 33 10.59 9.52 -7.00
N GLU A 34 10.51 10.85 -6.92
CA GLU A 34 11.20 11.59 -5.88
C GLU A 34 10.71 11.08 -4.51
N ILE A 35 11.65 10.85 -3.61
CA ILE A 35 11.32 10.52 -2.23
C ILE A 35 11.04 11.83 -1.52
N TRP A 36 9.76 12.12 -1.33
CA TRP A 36 9.31 13.28 -0.57
C TRP A 36 9.64 13.12 0.91
N TRP A 37 9.61 14.24 1.63
CA TRP A 37 10.05 14.35 3.02
C TRP A 37 9.56 13.19 3.91
N ASP A 38 8.24 12.96 4.00
CA ASP A 38 7.68 11.93 4.87
C ASP A 38 8.13 10.51 4.50
N SER A 39 8.17 10.20 3.21
CA SER A 39 8.69 8.91 2.72
C SER A 39 10.18 8.76 3.04
N GLY A 40 10.93 9.86 2.95
CA GLY A 40 12.34 9.92 3.32
C GLY A 40 12.57 9.68 4.80
N VAL A 41 11.70 10.21 5.67
CA VAL A 41 11.73 9.96 7.11
C VAL A 41 11.48 8.48 7.41
N TYR A 42 10.43 7.87 6.85
CA TYR A 42 10.14 6.44 7.09
C TYR A 42 11.26 5.52 6.58
N LEU A 43 11.84 5.84 5.41
CA LEU A 43 13.02 5.14 4.89
C LEU A 43 14.25 5.35 5.79
N GLY A 44 14.46 6.58 6.26
CA GLY A 44 15.54 6.95 7.17
C GLY A 44 15.46 6.20 8.50
N MET A 45 14.24 6.08 9.06
CA MET A 45 13.97 5.26 10.25
C MET A 45 14.26 3.79 10.00
N GLY A 46 13.88 3.25 8.83
CA GLY A 46 14.21 1.87 8.46
C GLY A 46 15.73 1.64 8.39
N LYS A 47 16.48 2.53 7.74
CA LYS A 47 17.94 2.46 7.70
C LYS A 47 18.55 2.58 9.10
N TYR A 48 18.02 3.45 9.95
CA TYR A 48 18.51 3.62 11.31
C TYR A 48 18.39 2.33 12.12
N LEU A 49 17.24 1.67 12.05
CA LEU A 49 16.98 0.42 12.75
C LEU A 49 17.93 -0.71 12.30
N PHE A 50 18.11 -0.90 10.99
CA PHE A 50 18.87 -2.04 10.45
C PHE A 50 20.37 -1.78 10.28
N SER A 51 20.82 -0.54 10.42
CA SER A 51 22.24 -0.17 10.43
C SER A 51 22.82 -0.01 11.83
N GLY A 52 22.03 -0.26 12.88
CA GLY A 52 22.43 -0.03 14.27
C GLY A 52 22.67 1.45 14.59
N GLY A 53 21.98 2.36 13.89
CA GLY A 53 22.09 3.81 14.06
C GLY A 53 23.19 4.49 13.25
N SER A 54 23.91 3.77 12.39
CA SER A 54 25.00 4.35 11.57
C SER A 54 24.51 5.11 10.32
N ALA A 55 23.29 4.85 9.85
CA ALA A 55 22.71 5.51 8.68
C ALA A 55 21.22 5.85 8.90
N GLY A 56 20.79 7.02 8.42
CA GLY A 56 19.39 7.47 8.54
C GLY A 56 19.13 8.30 9.79
N LEU A 57 17.88 8.34 10.24
CA LEU A 57 17.43 9.13 11.39
C LEU A 57 16.33 8.39 12.14
N TRP A 58 16.14 8.71 13.41
CA TRP A 58 15.05 8.15 14.22
C TRP A 58 14.07 9.24 14.66
N GLU A 59 12.78 9.05 14.37
CA GLU A 59 11.69 9.91 14.86
C GLU A 59 10.76 9.12 15.77
N HIS A 60 10.85 9.37 17.08
CA HIS A 60 10.08 8.67 18.11
C HIS A 60 8.56 8.88 18.02
N ILE A 61 8.10 9.93 17.33
CA ILE A 61 6.67 10.24 17.17
C ILE A 61 5.97 9.33 16.14
N ARG A 62 6.73 8.62 15.30
CA ARG A 62 6.17 7.82 14.19
C ARG A 62 6.14 6.33 14.52
N PRO A 63 5.07 5.60 14.16
CA PRO A 63 5.00 4.16 14.39
C PRO A 63 6.11 3.39 13.64
N PRO A 64 6.71 2.35 14.25
CA PRO A 64 7.87 1.65 13.68
C PRO A 64 7.51 0.62 12.61
N LEU A 65 6.23 0.27 12.42
CA LEU A 65 5.84 -0.83 11.55
C LEU A 65 6.29 -0.64 10.09
N LEU A 66 6.00 0.54 9.52
CA LEU A 66 6.42 0.88 8.16
C LEU A 66 7.96 1.00 8.05
N PRO A 67 8.67 1.70 8.95
CA PRO A 67 10.13 1.68 9.02
C PRO A 67 10.74 0.27 9.07
N VAL A 68 10.19 -0.62 9.88
CA VAL A 68 10.68 -2.01 9.98
C VAL A 68 10.52 -2.74 8.66
N PHE A 69 9.35 -2.62 8.02
CA PHE A 69 9.11 -3.22 6.70
C PHE A 69 10.08 -2.67 5.64
N LEU A 70 10.17 -1.34 5.49
CA LEU A 70 11.06 -0.72 4.50
C LEU A 70 12.54 -0.99 4.78
N GLY A 71 12.91 -1.06 6.05
CA GLY A 71 14.26 -1.39 6.50
C GLY A 71 14.67 -2.83 6.17
N LEU A 72 13.76 -3.80 6.27
CA LEU A 72 14.02 -5.18 5.82
C LEU A 72 14.25 -5.26 4.31
N ILE A 73 13.45 -4.54 3.52
CA ILE A 73 13.65 -4.45 2.06
C ILE A 73 15.00 -3.82 1.73
N TRP A 74 15.37 -2.75 2.45
CA TRP A 74 16.66 -2.09 2.30
C TRP A 74 17.82 -3.02 2.66
N LEU A 75 17.73 -3.74 3.79
CA LEU A 75 18.74 -4.70 4.24
C LEU A 75 18.94 -5.83 3.23
N ALA A 76 17.86 -6.25 2.56
CA ALA A 76 17.90 -7.24 1.48
C ALA A 76 18.52 -6.70 0.17
N GLY A 77 18.91 -5.42 0.10
CA GLY A 77 19.46 -4.79 -1.10
C GLY A 77 18.43 -4.57 -2.21
N LEU A 78 17.14 -4.65 -1.89
CA LEU A 78 16.05 -4.50 -2.86
C LEU A 78 15.66 -3.03 -3.05
N PRO A 79 15.06 -2.66 -4.20
CA PRO A 79 14.58 -1.30 -4.43
C PRO A 79 13.42 -0.96 -3.47
N VAL A 80 13.73 -0.19 -2.43
CA VAL A 80 12.77 0.16 -1.37
C VAL A 80 11.61 1.00 -1.89
N GLN A 81 11.86 1.82 -2.92
CA GLN A 81 10.86 2.62 -3.60
C GLN A 81 9.78 1.72 -4.20
N LEU A 82 10.17 0.65 -4.90
CA LEU A 82 9.21 -0.30 -5.47
C LEU A 82 8.39 -0.97 -4.37
N ALA A 83 9.02 -1.40 -3.27
CA ALA A 83 8.29 -2.00 -2.17
C ALA A 83 7.28 -1.03 -1.52
N GLY A 84 7.65 0.24 -1.36
CA GLY A 84 6.75 1.29 -0.89
C GLY A 84 5.54 1.46 -1.82
N MET A 85 5.77 1.50 -3.14
CA MET A 85 4.70 1.62 -4.14
C MET A 85 3.79 0.38 -4.17
N PHE A 86 4.35 -0.83 -4.07
CA PHE A 86 3.54 -2.04 -3.96
C PHE A 86 2.65 -2.01 -2.72
N LEU A 87 3.19 -1.53 -1.60
CA LEU A 87 2.44 -1.40 -0.35
C LEU A 87 1.33 -0.35 -0.47
N GLU A 88 1.60 0.79 -1.13
CA GLU A 88 0.61 1.81 -1.45
C GLU A 88 -0.54 1.23 -2.28
N ILE A 89 -0.24 0.53 -3.38
CA ILE A 89 -1.25 -0.12 -4.24
C ILE A 89 -2.10 -1.10 -3.42
N LEU A 90 -1.45 -1.92 -2.58
CA LEU A 90 -2.14 -2.90 -1.74
C LEU A 90 -3.11 -2.22 -0.77
N PHE A 91 -2.68 -1.15 -0.09
CA PHE A 91 -3.53 -0.42 0.85
C PHE A 91 -4.64 0.37 0.14
N SER A 92 -4.38 0.94 -1.04
CA SER A 92 -5.40 1.60 -1.87
C SER A 92 -6.51 0.63 -2.29
N LEU A 93 -6.14 -0.56 -2.78
CA LEU A 93 -7.11 -1.61 -3.13
C LEU A 93 -7.85 -2.12 -1.89
N GLY A 94 -7.13 -2.32 -0.79
CA GLY A 94 -7.71 -2.71 0.50
C GLY A 94 -8.73 -1.69 1.01
N ALA A 95 -8.43 -0.40 0.93
CA ALA A 95 -9.32 0.67 1.33
C ALA A 95 -10.61 0.68 0.50
N VAL A 96 -10.51 0.57 -0.83
CA VAL A 96 -11.68 0.48 -1.72
C VAL A 96 -12.50 -0.77 -1.42
N PHE A 97 -11.85 -1.91 -1.19
CA PHE A 97 -12.52 -3.16 -0.85
C PHE A 97 -13.28 -3.08 0.48
N LEU A 98 -12.64 -2.55 1.52
CA LEU A 98 -13.26 -2.38 2.83
C LEU A 98 -14.38 -1.35 2.78
N PHE A 99 -14.17 -0.23 2.08
CA PHE A 99 -15.18 0.80 1.92
C PHE A 99 -16.43 0.25 1.22
N TYR A 100 -16.26 -0.51 0.12
CA TYR A 100 -17.37 -1.20 -0.53
C TYR A 100 -18.09 -2.16 0.42
N GLY A 101 -17.34 -2.95 1.19
CA GLY A 101 -17.89 -3.88 2.17
C GLY A 101 -18.71 -3.19 3.26
N VAL A 102 -18.19 -2.11 3.83
CA VAL A 102 -18.87 -1.30 4.85
C VAL A 102 -20.11 -0.64 4.26
N THR A 103 -20.01 0.01 3.10
CA THR A 103 -21.14 0.69 2.47
C THR A 103 -22.24 -0.31 2.11
N LYS A 104 -21.88 -1.51 1.63
CA LYS A 104 -22.86 -2.57 1.35
C LYS A 104 -23.51 -3.15 2.62
N HIS A 105 -22.81 -3.12 3.74
CA HIS A 105 -23.34 -3.61 5.01
C HIS A 105 -24.37 -2.64 5.62
N TYR A 106 -24.06 -1.34 5.60
CA TYR A 106 -24.91 -0.31 6.20
C TYR A 106 -25.95 0.26 5.23
N PHE A 107 -25.66 0.26 3.94
CA PHE A 107 -26.53 0.79 2.89
C PHE A 107 -26.89 -0.32 1.88
N ARG A 108 -27.72 0.05 0.89
CA ARG A 108 -28.13 -0.86 -0.18
C ARG A 108 -27.02 -1.01 -1.21
N GLU A 109 -27.03 -2.13 -1.94
CA GLU A 109 -26.08 -2.44 -3.03
C GLU A 109 -26.04 -1.39 -4.16
N ARG A 110 -27.08 -0.55 -4.31
CA ARG A 110 -27.09 0.57 -5.27
C ARG A 110 -26.20 1.76 -4.82
N VAL A 111 -26.02 1.91 -3.51
CA VAL A 111 -25.26 3.02 -2.90
C VAL A 111 -23.78 2.69 -2.80
N ALA A 112 -23.45 1.40 -2.67
CA ALA A 112 -22.09 0.88 -2.60
C ALA A 112 -21.47 0.68 -3.98
#